data_AF-A0A6J6DT40-F1
#
_entry.id   AF-A0A6J6DT40-F1
#
_cell.length_a   1.000
_cell.length_b   1.000
_cell.length_c   1.000
_cell.angle_alpha   90.00
_cell.angle_beta   90.00
_cell.angle_gamma   90.00
#
_symmetry.space_group_name_H-M   'P 1'
#
loop_
_entity.id
_entity.type
_entity.pdbx_description
1 polymer ?
#
loop_
_entity_poly.entity_id
_entity_poly.type
_entity_poly.pdbx_seq_one_letter_code
_entity_poly.pdbx_strand_id
1 'polypeptide(L)'
;MMHGGEPWTELAVKLMLKWPGLHYMTSAFAPKHYPKDIIKYANTRGSDKIMYCGYFPAGLSLERQFSDMPNVPFNDNVWPKFLRENALRVFKLDQDK
;
A
#
# COMPACT_ATOMS: atom_id res chain seq x y z
N MET A 1 -7.33 -1.28 6.12
CA MET A 1 -6.69 -0.26 6.98
C MET A 1 -6.28 0.89 6.09
N MET A 2 -6.82 2.08 6.34
CA MET A 2 -6.42 3.31 5.67
C MET A 2 -5.42 4.07 6.54
N HIS A 3 -4.76 5.08 5.98
CA HIS A 3 -3.88 6.01 6.72
C HIS A 3 -2.72 5.34 7.43
N GLY A 4 -2.11 4.35 6.79
CA GLY A 4 -0.77 3.90 7.14
C GLY A 4 -0.62 3.14 8.48
N GLY A 5 -1.64 3.09 9.34
CA GLY A 5 -1.59 2.40 10.63
C GLY A 5 -0.49 2.90 11.58
N GLU A 6 0.04 4.10 11.37
CA GLU A 6 1.06 4.74 12.20
C GLU A 6 0.47 5.13 13.56
N PRO A 7 1.22 5.02 14.69
CA PRO A 7 2.58 4.49 14.85
C PRO A 7 2.69 2.96 14.94
N TRP A 8 1.58 2.22 14.77
CA TRP A 8 1.46 0.79 15.09
C TRP A 8 1.77 -0.15 13.91
N THR A 9 2.79 0.16 13.12
CA THR A 9 3.06 -0.51 11.82
C THR A 9 3.43 -1.99 11.99
N GLU A 10 4.21 -2.33 13.00
CA GLU A 10 4.52 -3.72 13.33
C GLU A 10 3.27 -4.51 13.71
N LEU A 11 2.38 -3.91 14.51
CA LEU A 11 1.10 -4.52 14.87
C LEU A 11 0.26 -4.71 13.61
N ALA A 12 0.13 -3.70 12.75
CA ALA A 12 -0.60 -3.78 11.48
C ALA A 12 -0.12 -4.96 10.62
N VAL A 13 1.19 -5.21 10.54
CA VAL A 13 1.74 -6.40 9.86
C VAL A 13 1.24 -7.70 10.52
N LYS A 14 1.26 -7.81 11.85
CA LYS A 14 0.73 -9.00 12.56
C LYS A 14 -0.75 -9.22 12.29
N LEU A 15 -1.54 -8.15 12.27
CA LEU A 15 -2.96 -8.21 11.95
C LEU A 15 -3.20 -8.70 10.50
N MET A 16 -2.43 -8.20 9.53
CA MET A 16 -2.52 -8.65 8.13
C MET A 16 -2.10 -10.12 7.93
N LEU A 17 -1.18 -10.62 8.76
CA LEU A 17 -0.84 -12.05 8.78
C LEU A 17 -1.97 -12.90 9.36
N LYS A 18 -2.65 -12.40 10.39
CA LYS A 18 -3.72 -13.14 11.07
C LYS A 18 -5.01 -13.17 10.25
N TRP A 19 -5.36 -12.07 9.58
CA TRP A 19 -6.64 -11.91 8.92
C TRP A 19 -6.51 -11.81 7.39
N PRO A 20 -6.95 -12.85 6.65
CA PRO A 20 -6.88 -12.87 5.19
C PRO A 20 -7.63 -11.70 4.51
N GLY A 21 -8.72 -11.22 5.10
CA GLY A 21 -9.50 -10.09 4.56
C GLY A 21 -8.90 -8.71 4.85
N LEU A 22 -7.92 -8.60 5.74
CA LEU A 22 -7.32 -7.31 6.08
C LEU A 22 -6.25 -6.93 5.07
N HIS A 23 -6.42 -5.75 4.46
CA HIS A 23 -5.49 -5.14 3.52
C HIS A 23 -5.12 -3.73 3.99
N TYR A 24 -3.99 -3.21 3.50
CA TYR A 24 -3.40 -1.96 3.93
C TYR A 24 -3.27 -0.97 2.76
N MET A 25 -3.56 0.29 3.04
CA MET A 25 -3.53 1.39 2.08
C MET A 25 -2.72 2.55 2.63
N THR A 26 -1.92 3.16 1.75
CA THR A 26 -0.86 4.12 2.09
C THR A 26 -1.30 5.59 2.16
N SER A 27 -2.61 5.85 2.15
CA SER A 27 -3.16 7.21 2.19
C SER A 27 -2.64 8.04 3.36
N ALA A 28 -2.79 9.36 3.29
CA ALA A 28 -2.24 10.35 4.24
C ALA A 28 -0.71 10.50 4.29
N PHE A 29 0.07 9.59 3.70
CA PHE A 29 1.54 9.69 3.67
C PHE A 29 2.07 9.88 2.25
N ALA A 30 3.04 10.79 2.09
CA ALA A 30 3.82 10.84 0.86
C ALA A 30 4.68 9.56 0.77
N PRO A 31 4.91 9.00 -0.43
CA PRO A 31 5.65 7.73 -0.58
C PRO A 31 7.00 7.67 0.12
N LYS A 32 7.74 8.78 0.20
CA LYS A 32 9.00 8.87 0.94
C LYS A 32 8.90 8.61 2.45
N HIS A 33 7.69 8.65 3.01
CA HIS A 33 7.40 8.44 4.43
C HIS A 33 6.73 7.09 4.70
N TYR A 34 6.65 6.19 3.72
CA TYR A 34 6.10 4.86 3.96
C TYR A 34 6.91 4.12 5.03
N PRO A 35 6.24 3.51 6.03
CA PRO A 35 6.96 2.87 7.13
C PRO A 35 7.81 1.69 6.66
N LYS A 36 9.02 1.59 7.21
CA LYS A 36 10.00 0.55 6.83
C LYS A 36 9.45 -0.87 7.02
N ASP A 37 8.64 -1.11 8.05
CA ASP A 37 8.05 -2.43 8.31
C ASP A 37 7.08 -2.85 7.21
N ILE A 38 6.34 -1.89 6.67
CA ILE A 38 5.36 -2.11 5.60
C ILE A 38 6.08 -2.39 4.29
N ILE A 39 7.15 -1.64 4.01
CA ILE A 39 8.02 -1.89 2.86
C ILE A 39 8.63 -3.30 2.93
N LYS A 40 9.21 -3.68 4.08
CA LYS A 40 9.78 -5.02 4.30
C LYS A 40 8.72 -6.12 4.15
N TYR A 41 7.52 -5.88 4.65
CA TYR A 41 6.42 -6.83 4.51
C TYR A 41 5.97 -6.97 3.05
N ALA A 42 5.81 -5.87 2.33
CA ALA A 42 5.46 -5.87 0.90
C ALA A 42 6.47 -6.65 0.06
N ASN A 43 7.77 -6.44 0.30
CA ASN A 43 8.87 -7.11 -0.40
C ASN A 43 9.04 -8.60 -0.06
N THR A 44 8.28 -9.12 0.92
CA THR A 44 8.36 -10.52 1.34
C THR A 44 7.02 -11.23 1.12
N ARG A 45 6.34 -11.62 2.18
CA ARG A 45 5.09 -12.40 2.14
C ARG A 45 3.82 -11.54 2.10
N GLY A 46 3.97 -10.21 2.06
CA GLY A 46 2.88 -9.24 2.13
C GLY A 46 2.54 -8.55 0.81
N SER A 47 3.16 -8.95 -0.31
CA SER A 47 2.97 -8.28 -1.61
C SER A 47 1.49 -8.20 -2.03
N ASP A 48 0.67 -9.18 -1.67
CA ASP A 48 -0.77 -9.22 -1.98
C ASP A 48 -1.66 -8.44 -0.98
N LYS A 49 -1.06 -7.70 -0.04
CA LYS A 49 -1.79 -7.04 1.06
C LYS A 49 -1.75 -5.53 1.02
N ILE A 50 -0.83 -4.95 0.25
CA ILE A 50 -0.58 -3.52 0.22
C ILE A 50 -1.09 -2.94 -1.09
N MET A 51 -1.88 -1.87 -1.00
CA MET A 51 -2.43 -1.16 -2.17
C MET A 51 -2.05 0.32 -2.09
N TYR A 52 -1.77 0.90 -3.24
CA TYR A 52 -1.61 2.34 -3.39
C TYR A 52 -2.94 3.04 -3.07
N CYS A 53 -2.87 4.04 -2.21
CA CYS A 53 -3.96 4.98 -2.03
C CYS A 53 -3.36 6.36 -1.80
N GLY A 54 -3.75 7.33 -2.62
CA GLY A 54 -3.30 8.70 -2.48
C GLY A 54 -4.00 9.46 -1.36
N TYR A 55 -3.68 10.75 -1.24
CA TYR A 55 -4.37 11.67 -0.31
C TYR A 55 -4.77 12.99 -0.96
N PHE A 56 -5.02 12.96 -2.26
CA PHE A 56 -5.59 14.08 -3.00
C PHE A 56 -7.11 14.07 -2.83
N PRO A 57 -7.78 15.23 -2.61
CA PRO A 57 -7.22 16.58 -2.44
C PRO A 57 -6.89 16.94 -0.98
N ALA A 58 -7.05 16.01 -0.03
CA ALA A 58 -7.05 16.29 1.41
C ALA A 58 -5.70 16.72 2.02
N GLY A 59 -4.57 16.55 1.33
CA GLY A 59 -3.28 17.01 1.87
C GLY A 59 -2.03 16.68 1.05
N LEU A 60 -2.15 15.95 -0.06
CA LEU A 60 -1.03 15.66 -0.95
C LEU A 60 -1.45 15.86 -2.40
N SER A 61 -0.71 16.68 -3.15
CA SER A 61 -0.88 16.79 -4.60
C SER A 61 -0.52 15.47 -5.28
N LEU A 62 -1.12 15.19 -6.43
CA LEU A 62 -0.75 14.03 -7.24
C LEU A 62 0.70 14.11 -7.67
N GLU A 63 1.16 15.29 -8.11
CA GLU A 63 2.56 15.53 -8.49
C GLU A 63 3.53 15.10 -7.39
N ARG A 64 3.30 15.53 -6.14
CA ARG A 64 4.17 15.15 -5.02
C ARG A 64 4.14 13.65 -4.73
N GLN A 65 2.98 13.02 -4.86
CA GLN A 65 2.88 11.58 -4.67
C GLN A 65 3.67 10.84 -5.74
N PHE A 66 3.45 11.14 -7.02
CA PHE A 66 4.10 10.44 -8.12
C PHE A 66 5.57 10.82 -8.30
N SER A 67 6.03 11.98 -7.83
CA SER A 67 7.46 12.34 -7.81
C SER A 67 8.25 11.52 -6.80
N ASP A 68 7.66 11.25 -5.63
CA ASP A 68 8.31 10.50 -4.55
C ASP A 68 8.23 8.98 -4.80
N MET A 69 7.23 8.51 -5.54
CA MET A 69 6.90 7.10 -5.71
C MET A 69 8.06 6.24 -6.25
N PRO A 70 8.81 6.63 -7.29
CA PRO A 70 9.90 5.79 -7.84
C PRO A 70 11.01 5.47 -6.83
N ASN A 71 11.13 6.26 -5.76
CA ASN A 71 12.14 6.07 -4.72
C ASN A 71 11.70 5.11 -3.60
N VAL A 72 10.47 4.59 -3.63
CA VAL A 72 10.05 3.57 -2.68
C VAL A 72 10.82 2.29 -3.01
N PRO A 73 11.56 1.70 -2.04
CA PRO A 73 12.42 0.54 -2.29
C PRO A 73 11.60 -0.75 -2.32
N PHE A 74 10.66 -0.84 -3.26
CA PHE A 74 9.91 -2.04 -3.58
C PHE A 74 10.68 -2.89 -4.59
N ASN A 75 10.59 -4.22 -4.44
CA ASN A 75 11.02 -5.16 -5.46
C ASN A 75 10.12 -5.06 -6.70
N ASP A 76 10.65 -5.38 -7.88
CA ASP A 76 9.93 -5.25 -9.16
C ASP A 76 8.57 -5.95 -9.17
N ASN A 77 8.47 -7.12 -8.54
CA ASN A 77 7.25 -7.91 -8.46
C ASN A 77 6.16 -7.31 -7.54
N VAL A 78 6.50 -6.31 -6.72
CA VAL A 78 5.55 -5.63 -5.82
C VAL A 78 4.82 -4.51 -6.54
N TRP A 79 5.45 -3.85 -7.51
CA TRP A 79 4.91 -2.67 -8.19
C TRP A 79 3.55 -2.89 -8.87
N PRO A 80 3.36 -3.93 -9.71
CA PRO A 80 2.06 -4.17 -10.36
C PRO A 80 0.95 -4.43 -9.33
N LYS A 81 1.27 -5.19 -8.28
CA LYS A 81 0.35 -5.51 -7.18
C LYS A 81 -0.07 -4.28 -6.41
N PHE A 82 0.92 -3.48 -6.00
CA PHE A 82 0.72 -2.26 -5.23
C PHE A 82 -0.11 -1.23 -5.99
N LEU A 83 0.23 -0.96 -7.26
CA LEU A 83 -0.43 0.09 -8.04
C LEU A 83 -1.80 -0.31 -8.57
N ARG A 84 -2.08 -1.61 -8.75
CA ARG A 84 -3.30 -2.04 -9.44
C ARG A 84 -3.84 -3.41 -9.06
N GLU A 85 -3.05 -4.48 -9.15
CA GLU A 85 -3.60 -5.85 -9.16
C GLU A 85 -4.28 -6.22 -7.84
N ASN A 86 -3.75 -5.75 -6.70
CA ASN A 86 -4.41 -5.95 -5.42
C ASN A 86 -5.77 -5.26 -5.35
N ALA A 87 -5.88 -4.04 -5.89
CA ALA A 87 -7.14 -3.31 -5.91
C ALA A 87 -8.17 -4.01 -6.81
N LEU A 88 -7.75 -4.49 -7.99
CA LEU A 88 -8.63 -5.29 -8.85
C LEU A 88 -9.18 -6.51 -8.11
N ARG A 89 -8.31 -7.32 -7.51
CA ARG A 89 -8.70 -8.55 -6.81
C ARG A 89 -9.59 -8.30 -5.61
N VAL A 90 -9.26 -7.29 -4.79
CA VAL A 90 -9.99 -6.99 -3.55
C VAL A 90 -11.35 -6.38 -3.84
N PHE A 91 -11.43 -5.47 -4.81
CA PHE A 91 -12.65 -4.76 -5.16
C PHE A 91 -13.42 -5.40 -6.32
N LYS A 92 -12.93 -6.52 -6.87
CA LYS A 92 -13.57 -7.30 -7.95
C LYS A 92 -13.87 -6.46 -9.21
N LEU A 93 -12.93 -5.59 -9.58
CA LEU A 93 -13.15 -4.59 -10.65
C LEU A 93 -12.98 -5.14 -12.07
N ASP A 94 -12.63 -6.42 -12.21
CA ASP A 94 -12.41 -7.12 -13.48
C ASP A 94 -13.48 -8.17 -13.80
N GLN A 95 -14.53 -8.28 -12.98
CA GLN A 95 -15.53 -9.35 -13.10
C GLN A 95 -16.66 -9.07 -14.10
N ASP A 96 -16.75 -7.85 -14.64
CA ASP A 96 -17.79 -7.42 -15.60
C ASP A 96 -17.26 -7.31 -17.05
N LYS A 97 -16.19 -8.04 -17.40
CA LYS A 97 -15.64 -8.10 -18.76
C LYS A 97 -15.92 -9.43 -19.45
#